data_AF-A0A1F9YXM2-F1
#
_entry.id   AF-A0A1F9YXM2-F1
#
_cell.length_a   1.000
_cell.length_b   1.000
_cell.length_c   1.000
_cell.angle_alpha   90.00
_cell.angle_beta   90.00
_cell.angle_gamma   90.00
#
_symmetry.space_group_name_H-M   'P 1'
#
loop_
_entity.id
_entity.type
_entity.pdbx_description
1 polymer ?
#
loop_
_entity_poly.entity_id
_entity_poly.type
_entity_poly.pdbx_seq_one_letter_code
_entity_poly.pdbx_strand_id
1 'polypeptide(L)'
;MKAGLRFKHFGEILVTKIKQEFGAIVSKIEVTIVTDEAELRKHLDEAKEAYAERDARIADLTDEKVETFYTCTLCQSFAPGHVCIVTPERLGLCGAINWLDAKASYQISATGPNSPVPKKEVVDAVKGKWVGVNEAVAEKTHGKLLSFSAYTMMDDPMTSCGCFECIVGVSPDLQGVVIVNREFPGMTPLGMTFSTLAGSVGGGIQTPGFIGVGRKYLTSKKFISADGGFLRIVWMPKDLKAAMRDDLTKRAQEAGVPDFVDKIADETVARTPEELAEWMVKVDHPAAKMPPMMG
;
A
#
# COMPACT_ATOMS: atom_id res chain seq x y z
N MET A 1 -9.33 18.94 -23.52
CA MET A 1 -10.51 19.22 -24.36
C MET A 1 -10.23 20.12 -25.57
N LYS A 2 -9.58 21.27 -25.42
CA LYS A 2 -9.30 22.21 -26.53
C LYS A 2 -8.53 21.58 -27.71
N ALA A 3 -7.63 20.63 -27.45
CA ALA A 3 -6.90 19.87 -28.48
C ALA A 3 -7.72 18.71 -29.13
N GLY A 4 -9.03 18.61 -28.87
CA GLY A 4 -9.90 17.63 -29.52
C GLY A 4 -10.08 16.28 -28.80
N LEU A 5 -9.56 16.11 -27.57
CA LEU A 5 -9.76 14.88 -26.79
C LEU A 5 -11.25 14.48 -26.67
N ARG A 6 -11.56 13.19 -26.86
CA ARG A 6 -12.89 12.57 -26.76
C ARG A 6 -12.78 11.24 -26.01
N PHE A 7 -13.89 10.73 -25.47
CA PHE A 7 -13.91 9.44 -24.75
C PHE A 7 -13.41 8.26 -25.60
N LYS A 8 -13.71 8.26 -26.90
CA LYS A 8 -13.20 7.28 -27.86
C LYS A 8 -11.67 7.12 -27.82
N HIS A 9 -10.93 8.20 -27.59
CA HIS A 9 -9.47 8.16 -27.56
C HIS A 9 -8.93 7.33 -26.38
N PHE A 10 -9.65 7.25 -25.25
CA PHE A 10 -9.28 6.33 -24.16
C PHE A 10 -9.40 4.87 -24.62
N GLY A 11 -10.48 4.53 -25.33
CA GLY A 11 -10.65 3.21 -25.94
C GLY A 11 -9.56 2.87 -26.95
N GLU A 12 -9.24 3.81 -27.84
CA GLU A 12 -8.17 3.64 -28.84
C GLU A 12 -6.80 3.44 -28.18
N ILE A 13 -6.48 4.20 -27.13
CA ILE A 13 -5.24 4.02 -26.36
C ILE A 13 -5.21 2.63 -25.71
N LEU A 14 -6.28 2.22 -25.04
CA LEU A 14 -6.34 0.92 -24.36
C LEU A 14 -6.20 -0.25 -25.34
N VAL A 15 -6.96 -0.24 -26.45
CA VAL A 15 -6.86 -1.26 -27.51
C VAL A 15 -5.43 -1.32 -28.07
N THR A 16 -4.87 -0.17 -28.42
CA THR A 16 -3.54 -0.11 -29.04
C THR A 16 -2.46 -0.59 -28.08
N LYS A 17 -2.46 -0.09 -26.84
CA LYS A 17 -1.43 -0.43 -25.86
C LYS A 17 -1.55 -1.87 -25.37
N ILE A 18 -2.75 -2.37 -25.09
CA ILE A 18 -2.91 -3.78 -24.68
C ILE A 18 -2.43 -4.72 -25.79
N LYS A 19 -2.75 -4.43 -27.06
CA LYS A 19 -2.26 -5.24 -28.19
C LYS A 19 -0.74 -5.14 -28.37
N GLN A 20 -0.17 -3.96 -28.18
CA GLN A 20 1.28 -3.74 -28.27
C GLN A 20 2.04 -4.50 -27.19
N GLU A 21 1.59 -4.41 -25.94
CA GLU A 21 2.28 -5.00 -24.79
C GLU A 21 2.00 -6.51 -24.66
N PHE A 22 0.78 -6.97 -24.99
CA PHE A 22 0.30 -8.32 -24.72
C PHE A 22 -0.21 -9.07 -25.96
N GLY A 23 0.20 -8.68 -27.17
CA GLY A 23 -0.29 -9.26 -28.43
C GLY A 23 -0.02 -10.76 -28.61
N ALA A 24 0.89 -11.35 -27.83
CA ALA A 24 1.11 -12.79 -27.78
C ALA A 24 0.01 -13.55 -27.02
N ILE A 25 -0.75 -12.86 -26.16
CA ILE A 25 -1.78 -13.43 -25.28
C ILE A 25 -3.18 -12.95 -25.70
N VAL A 26 -3.28 -11.70 -26.15
CA VAL A 26 -4.55 -11.03 -26.44
C VAL A 26 -4.74 -10.87 -27.95
N SER A 27 -5.76 -11.51 -28.50
CA SER A 27 -6.05 -11.51 -29.94
C SER A 27 -7.11 -10.48 -30.37
N LYS A 28 -8.14 -10.29 -29.55
CA LYS A 28 -9.25 -9.34 -29.77
C LYS A 28 -9.47 -8.52 -28.51
N ILE A 29 -9.71 -7.23 -28.68
CA ILE A 29 -9.90 -6.28 -27.58
C ILE A 29 -11.12 -5.43 -27.90
N GLU A 30 -12.03 -5.35 -26.94
CA GLU A 30 -13.17 -4.44 -26.95
C GLU A 30 -13.06 -3.55 -25.72
N VAL A 31 -13.37 -2.27 -25.88
CA VAL A 31 -13.35 -1.30 -24.78
C VAL A 31 -14.66 -0.53 -24.78
N THR A 32 -15.37 -0.60 -23.65
CA THR A 32 -16.59 0.15 -23.41
C THR A 32 -16.30 1.27 -22.41
N ILE A 33 -16.58 2.51 -22.80
CA ILE A 33 -16.48 3.68 -21.92
C ILE A 33 -17.88 4.04 -21.45
N VAL A 34 -18.15 3.78 -20.18
CA VAL A 34 -19.45 4.03 -19.56
C VAL A 34 -19.44 5.38 -18.86
N THR A 35 -20.31 6.30 -19.29
CA THR A 35 -20.49 7.62 -18.66
C THR A 35 -21.92 7.85 -18.17
N ASP A 36 -22.85 6.96 -18.53
CA ASP A 36 -24.21 6.97 -17.99
C ASP A 36 -24.19 6.45 -16.54
N GLU A 37 -24.87 7.14 -15.64
CA GLU A 37 -24.84 6.82 -14.20
C GLU A 37 -25.54 5.48 -13.89
N ALA A 38 -26.67 5.20 -14.55
CA ALA A 38 -27.42 3.99 -14.31
C ALA A 38 -26.66 2.76 -14.80
N GLU A 39 -25.99 2.87 -15.96
CA GLU A 39 -25.16 1.81 -16.50
C GLU A 39 -23.87 1.62 -15.69
N LEU A 40 -23.26 2.71 -15.21
CA LEU A 40 -22.10 2.64 -14.33
C LEU A 40 -22.39 1.82 -13.07
N ARG A 41 -23.56 2.00 -12.44
CA ARG A 41 -23.94 1.26 -11.22
C ARG A 41 -23.97 -0.26 -11.44
N LYS A 42 -24.42 -0.72 -12.61
CA LYS A 42 -24.43 -2.16 -12.94
C LYS A 42 -23.01 -2.72 -13.08
N HIS A 43 -22.17 -2.05 -13.87
CA HIS A 43 -20.79 -2.49 -14.08
C HIS A 43 -19.92 -2.35 -12.82
N LEU A 44 -20.26 -1.46 -11.90
CA LEU A 44 -19.59 -1.38 -10.60
C LEU A 44 -19.78 -2.65 -9.78
N ASP A 45 -20.96 -3.28 -9.82
CA ASP A 45 -21.20 -4.51 -9.08
C ASP A 45 -20.51 -5.71 -9.73
N GLU A 46 -20.51 -5.80 -11.06
CA GLU A 46 -19.73 -6.80 -11.82
C GLU A 46 -18.22 -6.68 -11.52
N ALA A 47 -17.69 -5.45 -11.49
CA ALA A 47 -16.29 -5.20 -11.18
C ALA A 47 -15.94 -5.62 -9.74
N LYS A 48 -16.82 -5.35 -8.76
CA LYS A 48 -16.61 -5.77 -7.37
C LYS A 48 -16.55 -7.29 -7.24
N GLU A 49 -17.38 -8.03 -7.98
CA GLU A 49 -17.36 -9.49 -7.98
C GLU A 49 -16.01 -10.02 -8.51
N ALA A 50 -15.53 -9.50 -9.63
CA ALA A 50 -14.22 -9.86 -10.17
C ALA A 50 -13.06 -9.52 -9.22
N TYR A 51 -13.17 -8.38 -8.50
CA TYR A 51 -12.18 -8.01 -7.48
C TYR A 51 -12.20 -8.97 -6.29
N ALA A 52 -13.39 -9.35 -5.81
CA ALA A 52 -13.55 -10.29 -4.71
C ALA A 52 -13.00 -11.68 -5.07
N GLU A 53 -13.22 -12.15 -6.30
CA GLU A 53 -12.65 -13.40 -6.79
C GLU A 53 -11.11 -13.35 -6.81
N ARG A 54 -10.54 -12.22 -7.28
CA ARG A 54 -9.09 -12.02 -7.26
C ARG A 54 -8.52 -12.02 -5.84
N ASP A 55 -9.18 -11.32 -4.93
CA ASP A 55 -8.78 -11.24 -3.51
C ASP A 55 -8.89 -12.61 -2.82
N ALA A 56 -9.90 -13.42 -3.17
CA ALA A 56 -10.06 -14.78 -2.64
C ALA A 56 -8.89 -15.72 -3.03
N ARG A 57 -8.31 -15.54 -4.23
CA ARG A 57 -7.16 -16.36 -4.69
C ARG A 57 -5.88 -16.12 -3.88
N ILE A 58 -5.75 -14.97 -3.23
CA ILE A 58 -4.60 -14.65 -2.37
C ILE A 58 -4.86 -14.87 -0.88
N ALA A 59 -6.11 -15.12 -0.47
CA ALA A 59 -6.49 -15.14 0.94
C ALA A 59 -5.71 -16.16 1.79
N ASP A 60 -5.33 -17.30 1.21
CA ASP A 60 -4.60 -18.36 1.91
C ASP A 60 -3.07 -18.27 1.75
N LEU A 61 -2.57 -17.35 0.92
CA LEU A 61 -1.14 -17.13 0.72
C LEU A 61 -0.61 -16.18 1.79
N THR A 62 0.33 -16.65 2.60
CA THR A 62 1.05 -15.85 3.60
C THR A 62 2.53 -15.77 3.26
N ASP A 63 3.23 -14.81 3.84
CA ASP A 63 4.67 -14.63 3.62
C ASP A 63 5.49 -15.84 4.08
N GLU A 64 5.00 -16.59 5.08
CA GLU A 64 5.62 -17.84 5.54
C GLU A 64 5.43 -19.01 4.58
N LYS A 65 4.33 -19.03 3.80
CA LYS A 65 4.00 -20.14 2.90
C LYS A 65 4.66 -20.06 1.53
N VAL A 66 5.39 -18.98 1.25
CA VAL A 66 6.09 -18.78 -0.02
C VAL A 66 7.59 -18.61 0.20
N GLU A 67 8.41 -19.22 -0.66
CA GLU A 67 9.87 -19.03 -0.64
C GLU A 67 10.34 -17.86 -1.51
N THR A 68 9.43 -17.30 -2.30
CA THR A 68 9.73 -16.32 -3.34
C THR A 68 8.83 -15.11 -3.19
N PHE A 69 9.43 -13.92 -3.08
CA PHE A 69 8.77 -12.63 -3.28
C PHE A 69 9.01 -12.12 -4.71
N TYR A 70 8.48 -10.95 -5.03
CA TYR A 70 8.71 -10.32 -6.33
C TYR A 70 9.14 -8.88 -6.19
N THR A 71 10.09 -8.44 -7.02
CA THR A 71 10.32 -7.02 -7.21
C THR A 71 9.27 -6.41 -8.13
N CYS A 72 9.07 -5.10 -8.07
CA CYS A 72 8.46 -4.32 -9.13
C CYS A 72 9.29 -3.06 -9.38
N THR A 73 9.76 -2.88 -10.62
CA THR A 73 10.57 -1.72 -11.06
C THR A 73 9.81 -0.81 -12.04
N LEU A 74 8.51 -1.05 -12.26
CA LEU A 74 7.67 -0.30 -13.21
C LEU A 74 7.75 1.23 -13.01
N CYS A 75 7.86 1.67 -11.76
CA CYS A 75 7.89 3.09 -11.40
C CYS A 75 9.29 3.72 -11.41
N GLN A 76 10.35 3.00 -11.84
CA GLN A 76 11.70 3.57 -11.95
C GLN A 76 11.83 4.65 -13.01
N SER A 77 10.88 4.73 -13.95
CA SER A 77 10.72 5.86 -14.87
C SER A 77 10.47 7.19 -14.16
N PHE A 78 9.90 7.15 -12.95
CA PHE A 78 9.67 8.32 -12.10
C PHE A 78 10.68 8.43 -10.96
N ALA A 79 10.99 7.31 -10.30
CA ALA A 79 11.90 7.24 -9.16
C ALA A 79 12.97 6.17 -9.38
N PRO A 80 14.13 6.51 -9.99
CA PRO A 80 15.14 5.51 -10.39
C PRO A 80 15.75 4.69 -9.25
N GLY A 81 15.72 5.20 -8.01
CA GLY A 81 16.17 4.47 -6.81
C GLY A 81 15.10 3.63 -6.14
N HIS A 82 13.88 3.57 -6.69
CA HIS A 82 12.76 2.86 -6.08
C HIS A 82 12.65 1.41 -6.58
N VAL A 83 12.29 0.52 -5.66
CA VAL A 83 11.84 -0.85 -5.96
C VAL A 83 10.75 -1.23 -4.96
N CYS A 84 9.63 -1.77 -5.43
CA CYS A 84 8.69 -2.46 -4.53
C CYS A 84 9.18 -3.88 -4.29
N ILE A 85 9.11 -4.35 -3.05
CA ILE A 85 9.12 -5.79 -2.74
C ILE A 85 7.68 -6.21 -2.46
N VAL A 86 7.11 -6.99 -3.36
CA VAL A 86 5.72 -7.46 -3.31
C VAL A 86 5.70 -8.85 -2.69
N THR A 87 4.98 -8.97 -1.57
CA THR A 87 4.77 -10.23 -0.83
C THR A 87 3.28 -10.57 -0.81
N PRO A 88 2.88 -11.81 -0.49
CA PRO A 88 1.46 -12.16 -0.32
C PRO A 88 0.72 -11.20 0.62
N GLU A 89 1.37 -10.77 1.71
CA GLU A 89 0.75 -9.93 2.74
C GLU A 89 1.15 -8.44 2.62
N ARG A 90 1.90 -8.05 1.58
CA ARG A 90 2.26 -6.66 1.28
C ARG A 90 2.26 -6.42 -0.23
N LEU A 91 1.11 -5.95 -0.72
CA LEU A 91 0.96 -5.50 -2.11
C LEU A 91 1.82 -4.27 -2.41
N GLY A 92 2.08 -4.03 -3.70
CA GLY A 92 2.76 -2.82 -4.17
C GLY A 92 2.04 -1.55 -3.72
N LEU A 93 2.77 -0.49 -3.38
CA LEU A 93 2.21 0.71 -2.77
C LEU A 93 1.13 1.42 -3.61
N CYS A 94 1.05 1.15 -4.92
CA CYS A 94 -0.03 1.63 -5.79
C CYS A 94 -1.39 0.99 -5.53
N GLY A 95 -1.46 -0.09 -4.73
CA GLY A 95 -2.68 -0.86 -4.49
C GLY A 95 -3.07 -1.82 -5.64
N ALA A 96 -2.36 -1.77 -6.77
CA ALA A 96 -2.77 -2.45 -8.00
C ALA A 96 -1.97 -3.71 -8.36
N ILE A 97 -0.84 -3.97 -7.69
CA ILE A 97 0.03 -5.14 -7.95
C ILE A 97 0.12 -5.96 -6.67
N ASN A 98 -0.61 -7.08 -6.62
CA ASN A 98 -0.43 -8.09 -5.58
C ASN A 98 0.63 -9.13 -5.99
N TRP A 99 0.92 -10.09 -5.11
CA TRP A 99 1.92 -11.12 -5.35
C TRP A 99 1.62 -12.03 -6.56
N LEU A 100 0.35 -12.39 -6.78
CA LEU A 100 -0.07 -13.17 -7.95
C LEU A 100 0.06 -12.37 -9.25
N ASP A 101 -0.25 -11.07 -9.22
CA ASP A 101 -0.08 -10.18 -10.38
C ASP A 101 1.40 -10.09 -10.76
N ALA A 102 2.30 -9.91 -9.78
CA ALA A 102 3.74 -9.86 -10.00
C ALA A 102 4.29 -11.19 -10.55
N LYS A 103 3.79 -12.32 -10.03
CA LYS A 103 4.11 -13.67 -10.52
C LYS A 103 3.63 -13.86 -11.97
N ALA A 104 2.39 -13.50 -12.27
CA ALA A 104 1.82 -13.61 -13.61
C ALA A 104 2.57 -12.70 -14.60
N SER A 105 2.89 -11.48 -14.20
CA SER A 105 3.69 -10.53 -14.99
C SER A 105 5.05 -11.12 -15.39
N TYR A 106 5.77 -11.75 -14.46
CA TYR A 106 7.03 -12.43 -14.77
C TYR A 106 6.85 -13.63 -15.72
N GLN A 107 5.77 -14.42 -15.55
CA GLN A 107 5.46 -15.54 -16.43
C GLN A 107 5.10 -15.11 -17.85
N ILE A 108 4.49 -13.93 -18.00
CA ILE A 108 4.19 -13.31 -19.29
C ILE A 108 5.48 -12.81 -19.95
N SER A 109 6.36 -12.15 -19.17
CA SER A 109 7.62 -11.62 -19.67
C SER A 109 8.71 -11.65 -18.60
N ALA A 110 9.70 -12.53 -18.77
CA ALA A 110 10.82 -12.67 -17.85
C ALA A 110 11.74 -11.43 -17.81
N THR A 111 11.70 -10.60 -18.84
CA THR A 111 12.41 -9.30 -18.92
C THR A 111 11.51 -8.12 -18.54
N GLY A 112 10.31 -8.39 -18.04
CA GLY A 112 9.36 -7.39 -17.59
C GLY A 112 9.77 -6.71 -16.27
N PRO A 113 8.89 -5.86 -15.71
CA PRO A 113 9.20 -5.06 -14.52
C PRO A 113 9.17 -5.86 -13.21
N ASN A 114 8.75 -7.12 -13.25
CA ASN A 114 8.66 -7.99 -12.07
C ASN A 114 9.67 -9.12 -12.17
N SER A 115 10.46 -9.34 -11.12
CA SER A 115 11.42 -10.45 -11.06
C SER A 115 11.25 -11.24 -9.77
N PRO A 116 11.38 -12.58 -9.80
CA PRO A 116 11.32 -13.40 -8.59
C PRO A 116 12.52 -13.11 -7.68
N VAL A 117 12.27 -13.11 -6.38
CA VAL A 117 13.26 -12.89 -5.32
C VAL A 117 13.17 -14.04 -4.32
N PRO A 118 14.06 -15.04 -4.42
CA PRO A 118 14.17 -16.06 -3.37
C PRO A 118 14.55 -15.39 -2.06
N LYS A 119 13.86 -15.73 -0.96
CA LYS A 119 14.16 -15.13 0.36
C LYS A 119 15.60 -15.41 0.79
N LYS A 120 16.09 -16.64 0.58
CA LYS A 120 17.36 -17.15 1.13
C LYS A 120 17.38 -17.07 2.67
N GLU A 121 18.55 -16.88 3.28
CA GLU A 121 18.72 -16.87 4.74
C GLU A 121 17.98 -15.69 5.39
N VAL A 122 17.37 -15.97 6.54
CA VAL A 122 16.73 -14.95 7.39
C VAL A 122 17.82 -14.17 8.12
N VAL A 123 17.81 -12.85 7.98
CA VAL A 123 18.67 -11.93 8.73
C VAL A 123 17.95 -11.47 10.00
N ASP A 124 16.67 -11.12 9.88
CA ASP A 124 15.82 -10.72 11.00
C ASP A 124 14.37 -11.13 10.68
N ALA A 125 13.85 -12.12 11.40
CA ALA A 125 12.49 -12.62 11.20
C ALA A 125 11.41 -11.62 11.64
N VAL A 126 11.70 -10.80 12.66
CA VAL A 126 10.74 -9.85 13.24
C VAL A 126 10.55 -8.68 12.29
N LYS A 127 11.66 -8.09 11.81
CA LYS A 127 11.62 -6.97 10.86
C LYS A 127 11.36 -7.41 9.42
N GLY A 128 11.49 -8.70 9.13
CA GLY A 128 11.36 -9.25 7.78
C GLY A 128 12.52 -8.81 6.91
N LYS A 129 13.74 -9.16 7.32
CA LYS A 129 14.99 -8.99 6.57
C LYS A 129 15.51 -10.37 6.13
N TRP A 130 15.82 -10.49 4.85
CA TRP A 130 16.44 -11.70 4.29
C TRP A 130 17.58 -11.33 3.34
N VAL A 131 18.57 -12.21 3.25
CA VAL A 131 19.76 -12.00 2.41
C VAL A 131 19.36 -11.80 0.94
N GLY A 132 18.52 -12.68 0.39
CA GLY A 132 18.14 -12.61 -1.02
C GLY A 132 17.30 -11.38 -1.36
N VAL A 133 16.51 -10.88 -0.40
CA VAL A 133 15.75 -9.64 -0.58
C VAL A 133 16.67 -8.42 -0.57
N ASN A 134 17.63 -8.36 0.36
CA ASN A 134 18.60 -7.26 0.42
C ASN A 134 19.50 -7.21 -0.83
N GLU A 135 19.94 -8.36 -1.33
CA GLU A 135 20.68 -8.45 -2.60
C GLU A 135 19.86 -7.92 -3.78
N ALA A 136 18.59 -8.34 -3.89
CA ALA A 136 17.69 -7.85 -4.93
C ALA A 136 17.45 -6.34 -4.83
N VAL A 137 17.30 -5.80 -3.61
CA VAL A 137 17.17 -4.36 -3.37
C VAL A 137 18.44 -3.62 -3.80
N ALA A 138 19.61 -4.11 -3.42
CA ALA A 138 20.89 -3.53 -3.84
C ALA A 138 21.06 -3.54 -5.36
N GLU A 139 20.75 -4.66 -6.01
CA GLU A 139 20.82 -4.79 -7.46
C GLU A 139 19.85 -3.82 -8.16
N LYS A 140 18.56 -3.87 -7.80
CA LYS A 140 17.51 -3.09 -8.50
C LYS A 140 17.56 -1.60 -8.22
N THR A 141 18.25 -1.17 -7.16
CA THR A 141 18.44 0.26 -6.86
C THR A 141 19.82 0.78 -7.24
N HIS A 142 20.62 -0.01 -7.95
CA HIS A 142 22.00 0.33 -8.35
C HIS A 142 22.89 0.68 -7.15
N GLY A 143 22.76 -0.09 -6.07
CA GLY A 143 23.54 0.07 -4.83
C GLY A 143 23.12 1.24 -3.96
N LYS A 144 22.05 1.98 -4.30
CA LYS A 144 21.57 3.10 -3.48
C LYS A 144 20.99 2.65 -2.14
N LEU A 145 20.33 1.49 -2.13
CA LEU A 145 19.79 0.88 -0.93
C LEU A 145 20.45 -0.48 -0.73
N LEU A 146 20.88 -0.78 0.49
CA LEU A 146 21.57 -2.04 0.81
C LEU A 146 20.72 -2.99 1.65
N SER A 147 19.61 -2.50 2.19
CA SER A 147 18.78 -3.21 3.16
C SER A 147 17.33 -2.80 3.05
N PHE A 148 16.43 -3.72 3.41
CA PHE A 148 14.99 -3.54 3.40
C PHE A 148 14.33 -4.34 4.53
N SER A 149 13.41 -3.70 5.24
CA SER A 149 12.52 -4.34 6.20
C SER A 149 11.09 -4.45 5.67
N ALA A 150 10.56 -5.67 5.63
CA ALA A 150 9.18 -5.91 5.22
C ALA A 150 8.15 -5.47 6.27
N TYR A 151 8.50 -5.51 7.56
CA TYR A 151 7.53 -5.46 8.66
C TYR A 151 7.72 -4.31 9.64
N THR A 152 8.70 -3.43 9.44
CA THR A 152 8.84 -2.17 10.20
C THR A 152 8.91 -0.97 9.26
N MET A 153 8.38 0.16 9.72
CA MET A 153 8.55 1.47 9.09
C MET A 153 9.70 2.29 9.70
N MET A 154 10.33 1.80 10.77
CA MET A 154 11.31 2.52 11.58
C MET A 154 12.76 2.22 11.21
N ASP A 155 13.03 1.08 10.59
CA ASP A 155 14.37 0.63 10.21
C ASP A 155 14.36 0.10 8.78
N ASP A 156 15.15 0.70 7.88
CA ASP A 156 15.22 0.38 6.45
C ASP A 156 13.85 0.16 5.77
N PRO A 157 12.88 1.10 5.87
CA PRO A 157 11.57 0.90 5.28
C PRO A 157 11.61 0.78 3.75
N MET A 158 10.53 0.28 3.15
CA MET A 158 10.35 0.36 1.70
C MET A 158 10.32 1.82 1.26
N THR A 159 11.06 2.15 0.20
CA THR A 159 10.98 3.47 -0.41
C THR A 159 9.68 3.63 -1.18
N SER A 160 9.33 4.87 -1.53
CA SER A 160 8.16 5.16 -2.35
C SER A 160 8.54 5.83 -3.66
N CYS A 161 7.80 5.52 -4.73
CA CYS A 161 7.90 6.27 -5.99
C CYS A 161 7.07 7.57 -5.91
N GLY A 162 5.81 7.53 -6.34
CA GLY A 162 4.88 8.65 -6.29
C GLY A 162 3.40 8.27 -6.46
N CYS A 163 3.10 6.97 -6.63
CA CYS A 163 1.75 6.46 -6.89
C CYS A 163 1.09 5.80 -5.68
N PHE A 164 1.63 5.95 -4.47
CA PHE A 164 1.03 5.40 -3.25
C PHE A 164 -0.39 5.91 -3.04
N GLU A 165 -1.28 5.04 -2.57
CA GLU A 165 -2.66 5.42 -2.24
C GLU A 165 -2.75 6.14 -0.89
N CYS A 166 -1.91 5.72 0.07
CA CYS A 166 -1.84 6.24 1.42
C CYS A 166 -0.39 6.49 1.85
N ILE A 167 -0.21 7.43 2.76
CA ILE A 167 1.02 7.62 3.53
C ILE A 167 0.73 7.24 4.98
N VAL A 168 1.63 6.47 5.57
CA VAL A 168 1.66 6.19 7.01
C VAL A 168 2.83 6.97 7.60
N GLY A 169 2.55 7.85 8.56
CA GLY A 169 3.57 8.60 9.30
C GLY A 169 3.49 8.31 10.78
N VAL A 170 4.64 8.17 11.43
CA VAL A 170 4.72 8.00 12.88
C VAL A 170 4.36 9.31 13.60
N SER A 171 3.61 9.20 14.69
CA SER A 171 3.50 10.24 15.72
C SER A 171 4.31 9.78 16.93
N PRO A 172 5.56 10.26 17.08
CA PRO A 172 6.46 9.86 18.16
C PRO A 172 5.84 9.96 19.54
N ASP A 173 5.26 11.10 19.87
CA ASP A 173 4.77 11.38 21.22
C ASP A 173 3.57 10.49 21.59
N LEU A 174 2.80 10.08 20.58
CA LEU A 174 1.60 9.25 20.74
C LEU A 174 1.88 7.75 20.57
N GLN A 175 3.11 7.38 20.22
CA GLN A 175 3.52 5.99 19.96
C GLN A 175 2.55 5.28 18.99
N GLY A 176 2.09 6.02 17.98
CA GLY A 176 1.09 5.57 17.01
C GLY A 176 1.39 6.07 15.61
N VAL A 177 0.54 5.70 14.66
CA VAL A 177 0.67 6.11 13.26
C VAL A 177 -0.58 6.84 12.77
N VAL A 178 -0.34 7.88 11.99
CA VAL A 178 -1.34 8.65 11.27
C VAL A 178 -1.31 8.20 9.82
N ILE A 179 -2.47 7.88 9.27
CA ILE A 179 -2.62 7.49 7.86
C ILE A 179 -3.34 8.60 7.13
N VAL A 180 -2.90 8.93 5.91
CA VAL A 180 -3.61 9.87 5.03
C VAL A 180 -3.63 9.35 3.60
N ASN A 181 -4.81 9.34 2.96
CA ASN A 181 -4.96 8.96 1.56
C ASN A 181 -4.84 10.15 0.61
N ARG A 182 -4.51 9.86 -0.65
CA ARG A 182 -4.28 10.84 -1.72
C ARG A 182 -5.42 11.84 -1.92
N GLU A 183 -6.65 11.39 -1.71
CA GLU A 183 -7.85 12.19 -1.96
C GLU A 183 -8.18 13.16 -0.82
N PHE A 184 -7.53 13.05 0.35
CA PHE A 184 -7.78 13.93 1.48
C PHE A 184 -7.00 15.25 1.35
N PRO A 185 -7.67 16.42 1.22
CA PRO A 185 -6.99 17.69 1.01
C PRO A 185 -6.58 18.39 2.32
N GLY A 186 -7.04 17.89 3.47
CA GLY A 186 -6.91 18.56 4.76
C GLY A 186 -5.53 18.41 5.42
N MET A 187 -5.37 19.13 6.53
CA MET A 187 -4.24 18.98 7.42
C MET A 187 -4.39 17.70 8.25
N THR A 188 -3.29 16.98 8.46
CA THR A 188 -3.24 15.85 9.39
C THR A 188 -2.70 16.30 10.75
N PRO A 189 -2.90 15.51 11.82
CA PRO A 189 -2.24 15.74 13.10
C PRO A 189 -0.70 15.71 13.04
N LEU A 190 -0.08 15.33 11.91
CA LEU A 190 1.37 15.47 11.71
C LEU A 190 1.79 16.88 11.27
N GLY A 191 0.86 17.83 11.21
CA GLY A 191 1.14 19.21 10.78
C GLY A 191 1.40 19.35 9.28
N MET A 192 1.08 18.32 8.48
CA MET A 192 1.29 18.30 7.03
C MET A 192 0.06 17.77 6.29
N THR A 193 -0.14 18.24 5.05
CA THR A 193 -1.11 17.69 4.10
C THR A 193 -0.54 16.45 3.41
N PHE A 194 -1.38 15.66 2.73
CA PHE A 194 -0.91 14.55 1.88
C PHE A 194 0.15 15.01 0.88
N SER A 195 -0.07 16.12 0.18
CA SER A 195 0.86 16.63 -0.85
C SER A 195 2.23 16.99 -0.28
N THR A 196 2.26 17.58 0.91
CA THR A 196 3.52 17.91 1.61
C THR A 196 4.26 16.63 2.01
N LEU A 197 3.56 15.69 2.64
CA LEU A 197 4.12 14.39 3.03
C LEU A 197 4.63 13.60 1.81
N ALA A 198 3.87 13.61 0.71
CA ALA A 198 4.24 12.92 -0.53
C ALA A 198 5.57 13.43 -1.09
N GLY A 199 5.85 14.73 -0.95
CA GLY A 199 7.13 15.32 -1.35
C GLY A 199 8.32 14.84 -0.50
N SER A 200 8.10 14.48 0.76
CA SER A 200 9.13 13.98 1.68
C SER A 200 9.37 12.47 1.59
N VAL A 201 8.35 11.69 1.19
CA VAL A 201 8.40 10.21 1.17
C VAL A 201 8.69 9.66 -0.23
N GLY A 202 8.36 10.41 -1.28
CA GLY A 202 8.58 10.02 -2.67
C GLY A 202 10.04 10.06 -3.12
N GLY A 203 10.30 9.57 -4.34
CA GLY A 203 11.59 9.69 -5.01
C GLY A 203 12.58 8.54 -4.79
N GLY A 204 12.17 7.45 -4.11
CA GLY A 204 12.99 6.26 -3.95
C GLY A 204 14.05 6.37 -2.87
N ILE A 205 13.81 7.19 -1.84
CA ILE A 205 14.66 7.32 -0.64
C ILE A 205 14.02 6.59 0.55
N GLN A 206 14.84 6.11 1.48
CA GLN A 206 14.35 5.53 2.74
C GLN A 206 14.12 6.66 3.74
N THR A 207 12.90 6.73 4.25
CA THR A 207 12.48 7.75 5.23
C THR A 207 11.94 7.04 6.47
N PRO A 208 12.80 6.63 7.42
CA PRO A 208 12.36 6.05 8.69
C PRO A 208 11.24 6.86 9.35
N GLY A 209 10.16 6.18 9.75
CA GLY A 209 8.97 6.81 10.29
C GLY A 209 7.92 7.25 9.25
N PHE A 210 8.19 7.13 7.95
CA PHE A 210 7.22 7.42 6.89
C PHE A 210 7.26 6.42 5.74
N ILE A 211 6.11 5.85 5.37
CA ILE A 211 6.00 4.92 4.23
C ILE A 211 4.78 5.22 3.36
N GLY A 212 4.95 5.08 2.05
CA GLY A 212 3.83 5.00 1.10
C GLY A 212 3.31 3.56 0.99
N VAL A 213 1.99 3.38 1.01
CA VAL A 213 1.35 2.07 1.02
C VAL A 213 0.06 2.07 0.17
N GLY A 214 -0.34 0.87 -0.29
CA GLY A 214 -1.68 0.64 -0.82
C GLY A 214 -2.67 0.44 0.32
N ARG A 215 -3.95 0.78 0.09
CA ARG A 215 -5.01 0.73 1.11
C ARG A 215 -5.12 -0.64 1.76
N LYS A 216 -5.12 -1.71 0.95
CA LYS A 216 -5.25 -3.10 1.45
C LYS A 216 -4.09 -3.54 2.37
N TYR A 217 -2.94 -2.86 2.37
CA TYR A 217 -1.87 -3.18 3.32
C TYR A 217 -2.24 -2.78 4.75
N LEU A 218 -3.09 -1.76 4.96
CA LEU A 218 -3.46 -1.27 6.29
C LEU A 218 -4.17 -2.34 7.14
N THR A 219 -4.84 -3.30 6.50
CA THR A 219 -5.54 -4.41 7.15
C THR A 219 -4.81 -5.74 7.01
N SER A 220 -3.59 -5.73 6.49
CA SER A 220 -2.73 -6.92 6.44
C SER A 220 -2.34 -7.37 7.86
N LYS A 221 -2.16 -8.68 8.05
CA LYS A 221 -1.57 -9.23 9.28
C LYS A 221 -0.10 -8.83 9.44
N LYS A 222 0.57 -8.49 8.34
CA LYS A 222 1.96 -7.99 8.30
C LYS A 222 2.08 -6.47 8.28
N PHE A 223 0.96 -5.74 8.33
CA PHE A 223 0.99 -4.28 8.43
C PHE A 223 1.86 -3.84 9.60
N ILE A 224 3.04 -3.28 9.32
CA ILE A 224 4.05 -2.82 10.29
C ILE A 224 4.15 -3.70 11.55
N SER A 225 4.10 -5.03 11.38
CA SER A 225 3.90 -5.96 12.50
C SER A 225 5.05 -5.94 13.52
N ALA A 226 6.26 -5.57 13.10
CA ALA A 226 7.39 -5.36 14.00
C ALA A 226 7.22 -4.12 14.90
N ASP A 227 6.39 -3.16 14.49
CA ASP A 227 6.13 -1.92 15.22
C ASP A 227 4.85 -1.98 16.08
N GLY A 228 4.19 -3.15 16.14
CA GLY A 228 2.91 -3.35 16.84
C GLY A 228 1.67 -3.32 15.92
N GLY A 229 1.88 -3.06 14.64
CA GLY A 229 0.89 -3.31 13.59
C GLY A 229 -0.40 -2.51 13.66
N PHE A 230 -1.50 -3.16 13.29
CA PHE A 230 -2.82 -2.53 13.10
C PHE A 230 -3.29 -1.67 14.28
N LEU A 231 -2.99 -2.08 15.53
CA LEU A 231 -3.41 -1.37 16.73
C LEU A 231 -2.66 -0.05 16.98
N ARG A 232 -1.64 0.26 16.17
CA ARG A 232 -0.94 1.55 16.18
C ARG A 232 -1.66 2.65 15.43
N ILE A 233 -2.67 2.34 14.63
CA ILE A 233 -3.37 3.35 13.83
C ILE A 233 -4.18 4.24 14.75
N VAL A 234 -3.77 5.49 14.93
CA VAL A 234 -4.43 6.45 15.83
C VAL A 234 -5.33 7.43 15.09
N TRP A 235 -5.07 7.66 13.79
CA TRP A 235 -5.82 8.62 12.98
C TRP A 235 -5.91 8.21 11.51
N MET A 236 -7.10 8.37 10.92
CA MET A 236 -7.39 8.15 9.50
C MET A 236 -8.48 9.14 9.02
N PRO A 237 -8.47 9.63 7.77
CA PRO A 237 -9.58 10.40 7.24
C PRO A 237 -10.89 9.61 7.30
N LYS A 238 -11.99 10.29 7.64
CA LYS A 238 -13.31 9.66 7.80
C LYS A 238 -13.74 8.90 6.55
N ASP A 239 -13.53 9.46 5.37
CA ASP A 239 -13.91 8.84 4.10
C ASP A 239 -13.08 7.57 3.80
N LEU A 240 -11.78 7.57 4.15
CA LEU A 240 -10.94 6.39 4.03
C LEU A 240 -11.41 5.28 5.00
N LYS A 241 -11.68 5.66 6.25
CA LYS A 241 -12.21 4.78 7.28
C LYS A 241 -13.57 4.19 6.89
N ALA A 242 -14.44 4.98 6.27
CA ALA A 242 -15.72 4.52 5.74
C ALA A 242 -15.55 3.57 4.56
N ALA A 243 -14.70 3.92 3.59
CA ALA A 243 -14.43 3.10 2.41
C ALA A 243 -13.80 1.74 2.75
N MET A 244 -13.11 1.63 3.89
CA MET A 244 -12.46 0.41 4.35
C MET A 244 -13.15 -0.22 5.57
N ARG A 245 -14.36 0.23 5.94
CA ARG A 245 -14.99 -0.10 7.23
C ARG A 245 -15.07 -1.61 7.48
N ASP A 246 -15.46 -2.39 6.49
CA ASP A 246 -15.63 -3.83 6.61
C ASP A 246 -14.28 -4.54 6.85
N ASP A 247 -13.26 -4.20 6.06
CA ASP A 247 -11.92 -4.76 6.19
C ASP A 247 -11.28 -4.38 7.54
N LEU A 248 -11.42 -3.12 7.96
CA LEU A 248 -10.92 -2.62 9.26
C LEU A 248 -11.61 -3.35 10.43
N THR A 249 -12.94 -3.51 10.35
CA THR A 249 -13.74 -4.17 11.39
C THR A 249 -13.38 -5.65 11.51
N LYS A 250 -13.24 -6.34 10.38
CA LYS A 250 -12.76 -7.72 10.34
C LYS A 250 -11.38 -7.83 10.97
N ARG A 251 -10.44 -6.96 10.61
CA ARG A 251 -9.08 -6.98 11.18
C ARG A 251 -9.07 -6.67 12.67
N ALA A 252 -9.92 -5.76 13.13
CA ALA A 252 -10.11 -5.42 14.55
C ALA A 252 -10.59 -6.63 15.37
N GLN A 253 -11.56 -7.39 14.84
CA GLN A 253 -12.02 -8.64 15.44
C GLN A 253 -10.89 -9.69 15.52
N GLU A 254 -10.14 -9.88 14.44
CA GLU A 254 -8.98 -10.79 14.41
C GLU A 254 -7.85 -10.36 15.37
N ALA A 255 -7.72 -9.06 15.61
CA ALA A 255 -6.75 -8.50 16.56
C ALA A 255 -7.23 -8.56 18.03
N GLY A 256 -8.46 -9.03 18.28
CA GLY A 256 -9.03 -9.12 19.62
C GLY A 256 -9.52 -7.79 20.21
N VAL A 257 -9.68 -6.75 19.38
CA VAL A 257 -10.18 -5.43 19.80
C VAL A 257 -11.32 -4.99 18.86
N PRO A 258 -12.52 -5.59 18.95
CA PRO A 258 -13.60 -5.39 17.96
C PRO A 258 -14.08 -3.95 17.81
N ASP A 259 -13.97 -3.15 18.88
CA ASP A 259 -14.35 -1.73 18.91
C ASP A 259 -13.23 -0.79 18.43
N PHE A 260 -12.08 -1.33 18.01
CA PHE A 260 -10.89 -0.55 17.67
C PHE A 260 -11.14 0.48 16.59
N VAL A 261 -11.93 0.13 15.57
CA VAL A 261 -12.20 1.06 14.45
C VAL A 261 -12.81 2.35 14.97
N ASP A 262 -13.71 2.31 15.94
CA ASP A 262 -14.35 3.51 16.49
C ASP A 262 -13.40 4.33 17.39
N LYS A 263 -12.30 3.73 17.86
CA LYS A 263 -11.24 4.41 18.63
C LYS A 263 -10.28 5.19 17.74
N ILE A 264 -10.13 4.82 16.46
CA ILE A 264 -9.29 5.57 15.50
C ILE A 264 -9.91 6.94 15.26
N ALA A 265 -9.17 8.01 15.55
CA ALA A 265 -9.60 9.38 15.29
C ALA A 265 -9.70 9.68 13.79
N ASP A 266 -10.42 10.74 13.46
CA ASP A 266 -10.50 11.33 12.13
C ASP A 266 -10.57 12.87 12.24
N GLU A 267 -10.64 13.56 11.09
CA GLU A 267 -10.67 15.02 11.04
C GLU A 267 -11.91 15.67 11.67
N THR A 268 -12.91 14.87 12.08
CA THR A 268 -14.11 15.35 12.78
C THR A 268 -13.95 15.38 14.29
N VAL A 269 -12.96 14.66 14.85
CA VAL A 269 -12.71 14.58 16.29
C VAL A 269 -11.32 15.07 16.71
N ALA A 270 -10.32 15.02 15.81
CA ALA A 270 -8.97 15.52 16.09
C ALA A 270 -8.27 15.99 14.80
N ARG A 271 -7.73 17.21 14.84
CA ARG A 271 -7.01 17.87 13.75
C ARG A 271 -5.58 18.27 14.14
N THR A 272 -5.29 18.36 15.43
CA THR A 272 -3.95 18.65 15.96
C THR A 272 -3.40 17.47 16.77
N PRO A 273 -2.08 17.42 17.02
CA PRO A 273 -1.49 16.44 17.94
C PRO A 273 -2.16 16.42 19.32
N GLU A 274 -2.49 17.59 19.85
CA GLU A 274 -3.08 17.75 21.19
C GLU A 274 -4.50 17.17 21.24
N GLU A 275 -5.34 17.53 20.26
CA GLU A 275 -6.70 16.97 20.14
C GLU A 275 -6.66 15.44 19.97
N LEU A 276 -5.66 14.94 19.23
CA LEU A 276 -5.48 13.50 19.03
C LEU A 276 -5.06 12.80 20.33
N ALA A 277 -4.16 13.40 21.12
CA ALA A 277 -3.77 12.89 22.43
C ALA A 277 -4.97 12.80 23.39
N GLU A 278 -5.78 13.87 23.46
CA GLU A 278 -6.99 13.92 24.28
C GLU A 278 -8.00 12.85 23.86
N TRP A 279 -8.20 12.68 22.55
CA TRP A 279 -9.08 11.63 22.02
C TRP A 279 -8.60 10.24 22.40
N MET A 280 -7.30 9.95 22.23
CA MET A 280 -6.72 8.64 22.56
C MET A 280 -6.92 8.27 24.03
N VAL A 281 -6.77 9.23 24.94
CA VAL A 281 -7.05 9.02 26.38
C VAL A 281 -8.54 8.75 26.60
N LYS A 282 -9.41 9.58 26.01
CA LYS A 282 -10.88 9.48 26.17
C LYS A 282 -11.42 8.11 25.74
N VAL A 283 -10.88 7.53 24.68
CA VAL A 283 -11.34 6.24 24.12
C VAL A 283 -10.51 5.04 24.57
N ASP A 284 -9.57 5.23 25.50
CA ASP A 284 -8.63 4.21 25.96
C ASP A 284 -7.94 3.49 24.78
N HIS A 285 -7.34 4.27 23.89
CA HIS A 285 -6.74 3.77 22.65
C HIS A 285 -5.57 2.80 22.95
N PRO A 286 -5.52 1.60 22.35
CA PRO A 286 -4.54 0.57 22.71
C PRO A 286 -3.08 1.00 22.51
N ALA A 287 -2.80 1.81 21.48
CA ALA A 287 -1.45 2.34 21.22
C ALA A 287 -0.81 3.03 22.43
N ALA A 288 -1.59 3.67 23.31
CA ALA A 288 -1.09 4.37 24.50
C ALA A 288 -0.47 3.42 25.56
N LYS A 289 -0.75 2.12 25.48
CA LYS A 289 -0.26 1.09 26.41
C LYS A 289 0.78 0.17 25.78
N MET A 290 1.10 0.37 24.51
CA MET A 290 2.06 -0.46 23.79
C MET A 290 3.50 0.01 24.06
N PRO A 291 4.51 -0.86 23.90
CA PRO A 291 5.91 -0.45 23.98
C PRO A 291 6.23 0.72 23.05
N PRO A 292 7.28 1.51 23.30
CA PRO A 292 7.69 2.55 22.37
C PRO A 292 7.95 1.99 20.95
N MET A 293 7.56 2.72 19.91
CA MET A 293 7.89 2.38 18.51
C MET A 293 9.35 2.71 18.17
N MET A 294 9.97 3.61 18.94
CA MET A 294 11.39 3.93 18.86
C MET A 294 12.09 3.39 20.09
N GLY A 295 13.04 2.49 19.88
CA GLY A 295 13.89 1.88 20.89
C GLY A 295 15.24 1.52 20.31
#